data_AF-A0A975NRD1-F1
#
_entry.id   AF-A0A975NRD1-F1
#
_cell.length_a   1.000
_cell.length_b   1.000
_cell.length_c   1.000
_cell.angle_alpha   90.00
_cell.angle_beta   90.00
_cell.angle_gamma   90.00
#
_symmetry.space_group_name_H-M   'P 1'
#
loop_
_entity.id
_entity.type
_entity.pdbx_description
1 polymer ?
#
loop_
_entity_poly.entity_id
_entity_poly.type
_entity_poly.pdbx_seq_one_letter_code
_entity_poly.pdbx_strand_id
1 'polypeptide(L)'
;MPMRNSLFVLLSLVMAAGAASAEEASVDLAGIGGRTCAYWLSSRDHRQEGTVWIYGFWSGLNYVAVSSQQDQSKANDATMIAAVEAACKGKPSRILATAAWSAYIDSSGK
;
A
#
# COMPACT_ATOMS: atom_id res chain seq x y z
N MET A 1 -53.71 -17.53 43.69
CA MET A 1 -54.48 -17.15 42.49
C MET A 1 -54.16 -15.70 42.13
N PRO A 2 -54.06 -15.26 40.87
CA PRO A 2 -53.70 -15.95 39.63
C PRO A 2 -52.56 -15.25 38.83
N MET A 3 -51.90 -16.06 38.01
CA MET A 3 -51.25 -15.82 36.72
C MET A 3 -51.23 -14.38 36.13
N ARG A 4 -50.05 -13.90 35.72
CA ARG A 4 -49.95 -13.00 34.56
C ARG A 4 -48.67 -13.20 33.75
N ASN A 5 -48.81 -14.10 32.79
CA ASN A 5 -48.03 -14.16 31.55
C ASN A 5 -47.88 -12.75 30.94
N SER A 6 -46.68 -12.30 30.61
CA SER A 6 -46.42 -11.37 29.50
C SER A 6 -44.92 -11.27 29.27
N LEU A 7 -44.43 -12.05 28.32
CA LEU A 7 -44.03 -11.61 26.98
C LEU A 7 -42.54 -11.29 26.94
N PHE A 8 -41.79 -12.25 26.39
CA PHE A 8 -40.45 -12.06 25.86
C PHE A 8 -40.45 -10.88 24.89
N VAL A 9 -39.87 -9.75 25.29
CA VAL A 9 -39.52 -8.68 24.34
C VAL A 9 -38.06 -8.90 23.95
N LEU A 10 -37.87 -9.78 22.97
CA LEU A 10 -36.64 -9.87 22.20
C LEU A 10 -36.47 -8.54 21.46
N LEU A 11 -35.62 -7.67 22.00
CA LEU A 11 -35.22 -6.43 21.36
C LEU A 11 -34.31 -6.80 20.17
N SER A 12 -34.90 -7.02 19.00
CA SER A 12 -34.19 -7.20 17.75
C SER A 12 -33.49 -5.90 17.39
N LEU A 13 -32.22 -5.79 17.76
CA LEU A 13 -31.34 -4.72 17.32
C LEU A 13 -31.07 -4.92 15.82
N VAL A 14 -31.89 -4.29 14.97
CA VAL A 14 -31.59 -4.18 13.54
C VAL A 14 -30.38 -3.27 13.43
N MET A 15 -29.18 -3.86 13.41
CA MET A 15 -28.00 -3.16 12.93
C MET A 15 -28.26 -2.82 11.47
N ALA A 16 -28.61 -1.56 11.22
CA ALA A 16 -28.44 -0.96 9.91
C ALA A 16 -26.95 -1.01 9.58
N ALA A 17 -26.52 -2.10 8.96
CA ALA A 17 -25.26 -2.16 8.26
C ALA A 17 -25.39 -1.21 7.07
N GLY A 18 -25.16 0.08 7.33
CA GLY A 18 -24.88 1.03 6.28
C GLY A 18 -23.69 0.47 5.52
N ALA A 19 -23.92 0.00 4.31
CA ALA A 19 -22.86 -0.32 3.37
C ALA A 19 -22.19 1.02 3.06
N ALA A 20 -21.24 1.42 3.91
CA ALA A 20 -20.26 2.42 3.58
C ALA A 20 -19.48 1.82 2.41
N SER A 21 -19.86 2.20 1.19
CA SER A 21 -19.04 2.00 0.02
C SER A 21 -17.74 2.73 0.31
N ALA A 22 -16.72 2.01 0.79
CA ALA A 22 -15.38 2.54 0.86
C ALA A 22 -14.99 2.87 -0.57
N GLU A 23 -15.00 4.15 -0.91
CA GLU A 23 -14.40 4.62 -2.15
C GLU A 23 -12.94 4.16 -2.11
N GLU A 24 -12.58 3.19 -2.97
CA GLU A 24 -11.20 2.75 -3.07
C GLU A 24 -10.38 3.97 -3.49
N ALA A 25 -9.61 4.51 -2.55
CA ALA A 25 -8.76 5.65 -2.82
C ALA A 25 -7.84 5.32 -4.01
N SER A 26 -8.09 5.94 -5.15
CA SER A 26 -7.24 5.81 -6.33
C SER A 26 -6.06 6.76 -6.22
N VAL A 27 -4.85 6.23 -6.33
CA VAL A 27 -3.64 7.05 -6.38
C VAL A 27 -3.34 7.41 -7.82
N ASP A 28 -3.32 8.70 -8.14
CA ASP A 28 -2.86 9.19 -9.44
C ASP A 28 -1.34 9.05 -9.54
N LEU A 29 -0.90 8.12 -10.40
CA LEU A 29 0.51 7.83 -10.61
C LEU A 29 1.04 8.57 -11.83
N ALA A 30 2.10 9.35 -11.63
CA ALA A 30 2.82 10.04 -12.69
C ALA A 30 4.17 9.37 -13.01
N GLY A 31 4.62 9.53 -14.26
CA GLY A 31 5.93 9.05 -14.72
C GLY A 31 6.06 7.52 -14.73
N ILE A 32 7.30 7.03 -14.63
CA ILE A 32 7.60 5.59 -14.68
C ILE A 32 6.98 4.78 -13.53
N GLY A 33 6.62 5.41 -12.41
CA GLY A 33 5.90 4.78 -11.30
C GLY A 33 4.56 4.15 -11.70
N GLY A 34 3.90 4.72 -12.71
CA GLY A 34 2.65 4.20 -13.29
C GLY A 34 2.86 3.14 -14.37
N ARG A 35 4.10 2.76 -14.68
CA ARG A 35 4.42 1.67 -15.63
C ARG A 35 4.57 0.34 -14.89
N THR A 36 4.60 -0.75 -15.65
CA THR A 36 4.79 -2.09 -15.06
C THR A 36 6.24 -2.33 -14.66
N CYS A 37 6.45 -3.26 -13.73
CA CYS A 37 7.76 -3.79 -13.38
C CYS A 37 8.52 -4.33 -14.62
N ALA A 38 7.82 -4.98 -15.55
CA ALA A 38 8.39 -5.43 -16.80
C ALA A 38 8.94 -4.27 -17.64
N TYR A 39 8.23 -3.14 -17.70
CA TYR A 39 8.71 -1.93 -18.38
C TYR A 39 9.98 -1.39 -17.73
N TRP A 40 9.99 -1.25 -16.40
CA TRP A 40 11.18 -0.78 -15.66
C TRP A 40 12.41 -1.65 -15.93
N LEU A 41 12.24 -2.97 -15.98
CA LEU A 41 13.33 -3.93 -16.18
C LEU A 41 13.72 -4.15 -17.65
N SER A 42 13.02 -3.53 -18.61
CA SER A 42 13.17 -3.86 -20.04
C SER A 42 14.41 -3.25 -20.72
N SER A 43 14.97 -2.17 -20.18
CA SER A 43 16.14 -1.50 -20.76
C SER A 43 16.97 -0.80 -19.68
N ARG A 44 18.22 -0.46 -20.01
CA ARG A 44 19.08 0.29 -19.09
C ARG A 44 18.50 1.66 -18.76
N ASP A 45 17.93 2.33 -19.76
CA ASP A 45 17.41 3.69 -19.61
C ASP A 45 16.14 3.70 -18.76
N HIS A 46 15.23 2.75 -18.98
CA HIS A 46 14.06 2.56 -18.10
C HIS A 46 14.50 2.21 -16.68
N ARG A 47 15.54 1.37 -16.54
CA ARG A 47 16.07 1.00 -15.23
C ARG A 47 16.61 2.21 -14.47
N GLN A 48 17.36 3.09 -15.15
CA GLN A 48 17.88 4.33 -14.58
C GLN A 48 16.77 5.30 -14.18
N GLU A 49 15.80 5.55 -15.07
CA GLU A 49 14.65 6.41 -14.78
C GLU A 49 13.87 5.89 -13.55
N GLY A 50 13.60 4.58 -13.52
CA GLY A 50 12.89 3.94 -12.42
C GLY A 50 13.67 3.98 -11.12
N THR A 51 14.99 3.82 -11.15
CA THR A 51 15.84 3.95 -9.96
C THR A 51 15.74 5.34 -9.34
N VAL A 52 15.85 6.40 -10.14
CA VAL A 52 15.72 7.78 -9.65
C VAL A 52 14.31 8.03 -9.10
N TRP A 53 13.28 7.54 -9.80
CA TRP A 53 11.91 7.64 -9.34
C TRP A 53 11.69 6.91 -8.00
N ILE A 54 12.24 5.71 -7.82
CA ILE A 54 12.16 4.93 -6.58
C ILE A 54 12.78 5.70 -5.41
N TYR A 55 13.95 6.33 -5.60
CA TYR A 55 14.58 7.16 -4.57
C TYR A 55 13.67 8.30 -4.12
N GLY A 56 13.06 9.02 -5.07
CA GLY A 56 12.12 10.10 -4.77
C GLY A 56 10.86 9.59 -4.06
N PHE A 57 10.30 8.49 -4.55
CA PHE A 57 9.10 7.87 -3.98
C PHE A 57 9.32 7.45 -2.51
N TRP A 58 10.38 6.69 -2.21
CA TRP A 58 10.69 6.29 -0.84
C TRP A 58 11.07 7.45 0.07
N SER A 59 11.75 8.47 -0.46
CA SER A 59 12.00 9.71 0.30
C SER A 59 10.69 10.37 0.73
N GLY A 60 9.73 10.49 -0.20
CA GLY A 60 8.39 11.00 0.11
C GLY A 60 7.66 10.15 1.15
N LEU A 61 7.73 8.82 1.04
CA LEU A 61 7.15 7.91 2.05
C LEU A 61 7.79 8.08 3.43
N ASN A 62 9.12 8.28 3.51
CA ASN A 62 9.80 8.57 4.77
C ASN A 62 9.32 9.88 5.41
N TYR A 63 9.13 10.94 4.62
CA TYR A 63 8.54 12.19 5.12
C TYR A 63 7.13 11.97 5.67
N VAL A 64 6.29 11.23 4.95
CA VAL A 64 4.92 10.90 5.39
C VAL A 64 4.95 10.08 6.68
N ALA A 65 5.80 9.04 6.75
CA ALA A 65 5.94 8.18 7.92
C ALA A 65 6.30 9.00 9.17
N VAL A 66 7.34 9.83 9.10
CA VAL A 66 7.74 10.69 10.22
C VAL A 66 6.64 11.66 10.60
N SER A 67 5.99 12.32 9.63
CA SER A 67 4.88 13.24 9.91
C SER A 67 3.66 12.56 10.54
N SER A 68 3.50 11.25 10.29
CA SER A 68 2.42 10.41 10.82
C SER A 68 2.84 9.63 12.07
N GLN A 69 4.02 9.91 12.65
CA GLN A 69 4.56 9.19 13.81
C GLN A 69 4.71 7.67 13.59
N GLN A 70 4.98 7.27 12.35
CA GLN A 70 5.30 5.89 11.98
C GLN A 70 6.80 5.72 11.77
N ASP A 71 7.27 4.49 11.90
CA ASP A 71 8.65 4.14 11.56
C ASP A 71 8.88 4.31 10.06
N GLN A 72 9.99 4.98 9.74
CA GLN A 72 10.42 5.20 8.36
C GLN A 72 11.42 4.10 7.96
N SER A 73 11.50 3.80 6.68
CA SER A 73 12.55 2.93 6.16
C SER A 73 13.93 3.54 6.39
N LYS A 74 14.86 2.72 6.91
CA LYS A 74 16.29 3.05 7.07
C LYS A 74 17.17 2.38 6.02
N ALA A 75 16.57 1.79 4.99
CA ALA A 75 17.32 1.18 3.91
C ALA A 75 18.20 2.21 3.19
N ASN A 76 19.43 1.83 2.88
CA ASN A 76 20.26 2.60 1.95
C ASN A 76 19.78 2.39 0.50
N ASP A 77 20.31 3.22 -0.40
CA ASP A 77 19.94 3.21 -1.82
C ASP A 77 20.07 1.84 -2.49
N ALA A 78 21.12 1.07 -2.18
CA ALA A 78 21.32 -0.24 -2.77
C ALA A 78 20.28 -1.27 -2.26
N THR A 79 20.01 -1.26 -0.95
CA THR A 79 18.99 -2.11 -0.34
C THR A 79 17.60 -1.79 -0.85
N MET A 80 17.28 -0.50 -1.01
CA MET A 80 16.03 -0.03 -1.58
C MET A 80 15.81 -0.60 -2.97
N ILE A 81 16.75 -0.39 -3.90
CA ILE A 81 16.62 -0.85 -5.28
C ILE A 81 16.55 -2.38 -5.36
N ALA A 82 17.37 -3.09 -4.58
CA ALA A 82 17.35 -4.54 -4.53
C ALA A 82 15.99 -5.10 -4.07
N ALA A 83 15.36 -4.46 -3.07
CA ALA A 83 14.05 -4.85 -2.57
C ALA A 83 12.95 -4.64 -3.62
N VAL A 84 12.91 -3.48 -4.28
CA VAL A 84 11.94 -3.22 -5.35
C VAL A 84 12.16 -4.13 -6.55
N GLU A 85 13.40 -4.40 -6.92
CA GLU A 85 13.74 -5.32 -7.99
C GLU A 85 13.29 -6.75 -7.69
N ALA A 86 13.50 -7.23 -6.47
CA ALA A 86 13.02 -8.55 -6.04
C ALA A 86 11.48 -8.64 -6.12
N ALA A 87 10.77 -7.63 -5.64
CA ALA A 87 9.31 -7.56 -5.73
C ALA A 87 8.83 -7.55 -7.19
N CYS A 88 9.52 -6.81 -8.06
CA CYS A 88 9.19 -6.72 -9.47
C CYS A 88 9.47 -8.01 -10.25
N LYS A 89 10.57 -8.71 -9.95
CA LYS A 89 10.89 -10.02 -10.54
C LYS A 89 9.84 -11.09 -10.17
N GLY A 90 9.26 -11.01 -8.96
CA GLY A 90 8.19 -11.91 -8.53
C GLY A 90 6.86 -11.71 -9.27
N LYS A 91 6.56 -10.50 -9.77
CA LYS A 91 5.34 -10.21 -10.54
C LYS A 91 5.57 -9.09 -11.56
N PRO A 92 6.11 -9.38 -12.76
CA PRO A 92 6.48 -8.35 -13.75
C PRO A 92 5.31 -7.51 -14.27
N SER A 93 4.07 -8.01 -14.22
CA SER A 93 2.88 -7.26 -14.61
C SER A 93 2.40 -6.24 -13.58
N ARG A 94 2.94 -6.26 -12.35
CA ARG A 94 2.59 -5.31 -11.29
C ARG A 94 3.07 -3.91 -11.66
N ILE A 95 2.32 -2.88 -11.25
CA ILE A 95 2.73 -1.48 -11.37
C ILE A 95 3.92 -1.20 -10.45
N LEU A 96 4.92 -0.45 -10.95
CA LEU A 96 6.17 -0.18 -10.24
C LEU A 96 5.93 0.48 -8.88
N ALA A 97 5.04 1.48 -8.80
CA ALA A 97 4.70 2.13 -7.54
C ALA A 97 4.15 1.15 -6.50
N THR A 98 3.31 0.19 -6.91
CA THR A 98 2.79 -0.85 -6.00
C THR A 98 3.89 -1.78 -5.52
N ALA A 99 4.84 -2.15 -6.38
CA ALA A 99 5.99 -2.97 -5.98
C ALA A 99 6.92 -2.19 -5.02
N ALA A 100 7.18 -0.92 -5.31
CA ALA A 100 7.98 -0.04 -4.46
C ALA A 100 7.32 0.20 -3.10
N TRP A 101 6.00 0.37 -3.05
CA TRP A 101 5.24 0.45 -1.80
C TRP A 101 5.33 -0.83 -0.98
N SER A 102 5.12 -2.01 -1.58
CA SER A 102 5.25 -3.27 -0.85
C SER A 102 6.64 -3.46 -0.26
N ALA A 103 7.69 -3.15 -1.05
CA ALA A 103 9.06 -3.25 -0.59
C ALA A 103 9.38 -2.23 0.53
N TYR A 104 8.76 -1.04 0.49
CA TYR A 104 8.89 -0.05 1.55
C TYR A 104 8.33 -0.59 2.86
N ILE A 105 7.08 -1.07 2.86
CA ILE A 105 6.40 -1.57 4.05
C ILE A 105 7.17 -2.75 4.67
N ASP A 106 7.68 -3.67 3.84
CA ASP A 106 8.50 -4.79 4.29
C ASP A 106 9.86 -4.35 4.90
N SER A 107 10.31 -3.14 4.58
CA SER A 107 11.52 -2.52 5.12
C SER A 107 11.28 -1.63 6.35
N SER A 108 10.05 -1.16 6.56
CA SER A 108 9.69 -0.14 7.57
C SER A 108 9.17 -0.72 8.89
N GLY A 109 9.41 -2.00 9.17
CA GLY A 109 9.05 -2.66 10.44
C GLY A 109 10.17 -3.53 11.00
N LYS A 110 11.42 -3.27 10.57
CA LYS A 110 12.63 -3.98 10.99
C LYS A 110 13.62 -3.03 11.63
#